data_AF-A0A382BIL5-F1
#
_entry.id   AF-A0A382BIL5-F1
#
_cell.length_a   1.000
_cell.length_b   1.000
_cell.length_c   1.000
_cell.angle_alpha   90.00
_cell.angle_beta   90.00
_cell.angle_gamma   90.00
#
_symmetry.space_group_name_H-M   'P 1'
#
loop_
_entity.id
_entity.type
_entity.pdbx_description
1 polymer ?
#
loop_
_entity_poly.entity_id
_entity_poly.type
_entity_poly.pdbx_seq_one_letter_code
_entity_poly.pdbx_strand_id
1 'polypeptide(L)'
;VPGQYGVNELGEVPADARLPTSFGDFRIRVFHEENTDLDHVALTLGDMIGPDPVLVRVHSECLTGDAFGSLRCDCGAQLKAAMRQIHEVGWGCIIYLRQEGRGIGLHAKIQAYNLQD
;
A
#
# COMPACT_ATOMS: atom_id res chain seq x y z
N VAL A 1 -10.57 21.42 2.35
CA VAL A 1 -10.64 22.09 3.68
C VAL A 1 -9.42 21.62 4.48
N PRO A 2 -8.53 22.50 4.97
CA PRO A 2 -7.43 22.06 5.83
C PRO A 2 -8.02 21.45 7.11
N GLY A 3 -7.70 20.20 7.41
CA GLY A 3 -8.17 19.49 8.62
C GLY A 3 -9.21 18.39 8.44
N GLN A 4 -9.41 17.85 7.22
CA GLN A 4 -10.49 16.87 6.95
C GLN A 4 -10.02 15.42 6.75
N TYR A 5 -8.72 15.15 6.83
CA TYR A 5 -8.16 13.80 6.70
C TYR A 5 -7.77 13.30 8.10
N GLY A 6 -8.64 12.54 8.74
CA GLY A 6 -8.40 11.93 10.06
C GLY A 6 -7.52 10.70 9.95
N VAL A 7 -6.30 10.85 9.42
CA VAL A 7 -5.33 9.75 9.32
C VAL A 7 -4.30 9.90 10.43
N ASN A 8 -4.32 8.99 11.39
CA ASN A 8 -3.54 9.10 12.62
C ASN A 8 -2.84 7.77 12.98
N GLU A 9 -1.78 7.84 13.78
CA GLU A 9 -1.23 6.66 14.47
C GLU A 9 -2.04 6.43 15.77
N LEU A 10 -2.44 5.19 16.02
CA LEU A 10 -3.23 4.84 17.21
C LEU A 10 -2.37 4.25 18.32
N GLY A 11 -2.70 4.60 19.57
CA GLY A 11 -2.15 3.99 20.78
C GLY A 11 -0.77 4.52 21.22
N GLU A 12 -0.35 4.13 22.42
CA GLU A 12 0.96 4.50 22.98
C GLU A 12 2.11 3.68 22.36
N VAL A 13 1.82 2.46 21.90
CA VAL A 13 2.78 1.59 21.23
C VAL A 13 2.59 1.77 19.72
N PRO A 14 3.62 2.23 18.98
CA PRO A 14 3.49 2.47 17.55
C PRO A 14 3.28 1.15 16.79
N ALA A 15 2.32 1.15 15.86
CA ALA A 15 2.11 0.06 14.91
C ALA A 15 3.20 0.09 13.82
N ASP A 16 4.40 -0.31 14.20
CA ASP A 16 5.62 -0.23 13.39
C ASP A 16 6.53 -1.44 13.64
N ALA A 17 6.93 -2.14 12.56
CA ALA A 17 7.77 -3.33 12.64
C ALA A 17 8.71 -3.52 11.44
N ARG A 18 9.74 -4.35 11.60
CA ARG A 18 10.49 -4.90 10.46
C ARG A 18 9.63 -5.90 9.70
N LEU A 19 9.66 -5.82 8.38
CA LEU A 19 8.97 -6.71 7.46
C LEU A 19 9.94 -7.20 6.39
N PRO A 20 10.74 -8.25 6.68
CA PRO A 20 11.54 -8.91 5.68
C PRO A 20 10.66 -9.51 4.58
N THR A 21 10.96 -9.21 3.32
CA THR A 21 10.25 -9.74 2.15
C THR A 21 11.23 -10.35 1.16
N SER A 22 10.71 -11.04 0.14
CA SER A 22 11.52 -11.50 -0.99
C SER A 22 12.11 -10.36 -1.84
N PHE A 23 11.68 -9.12 -1.63
CA PHE A 23 12.13 -7.95 -2.36
C PHE A 23 13.08 -7.06 -1.54
N GLY A 24 13.36 -7.39 -0.28
CA GLY A 24 14.17 -6.57 0.61
C GLY A 24 13.65 -6.55 2.04
N ASP A 25 14.46 -5.98 2.92
CA ASP A 25 14.13 -5.79 4.34
C ASP A 25 13.42 -4.44 4.52
N PHE A 26 12.09 -4.47 4.43
CA PHE A 26 11.27 -3.29 4.60
C PHE A 26 10.96 -3.05 6.08
N ARG A 27 10.51 -1.84 6.39
CA ARG A 27 9.79 -1.50 7.62
C ARG A 27 8.34 -1.22 7.26
N ILE A 28 7.42 -1.75 8.05
CA ILE A 28 5.98 -1.54 7.88
C ILE A 28 5.47 -0.63 8.99
N ARG A 29 4.65 0.35 8.62
CA ARG A 29 3.95 1.22 9.55
C ARG A 29 2.48 1.35 9.17
N VAL A 30 1.59 1.34 10.17
CA VAL A 30 0.14 1.44 9.99
C VAL A 30 -0.36 2.83 10.37
N PHE A 31 -1.29 3.35 9.57
CA PHE A 31 -1.99 4.62 9.76
C PHE A 31 -3.49 4.39 9.69
N HIS A 32 -4.22 4.78 10.73
CA HIS A 32 -5.65 4.58 10.83
C HIS A 32 -6.42 5.78 10.27
N GLU A 33 -7.37 5.54 9.36
CA GLU A 33 -8.30 6.56 8.85
C GLU A 33 -9.61 6.52 9.63
N GLU A 34 -9.83 7.52 10.50
CA GLU A 34 -10.99 7.63 11.40
C GLU A 34 -12.34 7.67 10.66
N ASN A 35 -12.37 8.27 9.46
CA ASN A 35 -13.60 8.44 8.70
C ASN A 35 -14.12 7.13 8.10
N THR A 36 -13.23 6.19 7.83
CA THR A 36 -13.53 4.93 7.13
C THR A 36 -13.30 3.70 8.00
N ASP A 37 -12.64 3.86 9.16
CA ASP A 37 -12.19 2.79 10.05
C ASP A 37 -11.20 1.84 9.34
N LEU A 38 -10.42 2.37 8.40
CA LEU A 38 -9.48 1.60 7.58
C LEU A 38 -8.03 1.88 7.96
N ASP A 39 -7.25 0.80 8.05
CA ASP A 39 -5.82 0.87 8.35
C ASP A 39 -4.97 0.89 7.07
N HIS A 40 -4.43 2.04 6.71
CA HIS A 40 -3.47 2.17 5.61
C HIS A 40 -2.06 1.81 6.04
N VAL A 41 -1.22 1.46 5.08
CA VAL A 41 0.15 0.99 5.35
C VAL A 41 1.16 1.82 4.59
N ALA A 42 2.26 2.18 5.25
CA ALA A 42 3.49 2.60 4.59
C ALA A 42 4.54 1.48 4.71
N LEU A 43 5.10 1.06 3.58
CA LEU A 43 6.28 0.21 3.52
C LEU A 43 7.48 1.08 3.14
N THR A 44 8.48 1.16 4.00
CA THR A 44 9.69 1.95 3.75
C THR A 44 10.92 1.06 3.68
N LEU A 45 11.90 1.48 2.89
CA LEU A 45 13.21 0.85 2.81
C LEU A 45 14.27 1.96 2.81
N GLY A 46 15.40 1.72 3.48
CA GLY A 46 16.52 2.66 3.55
C GLY A 46 16.25 3.92 4.38
N ASP A 47 17.26 4.78 4.45
CA ASP A 47 17.17 6.08 5.12
C ASP A 47 16.84 7.17 4.10
N MET A 48 15.67 7.78 4.23
CA MET A 48 15.12 8.74 3.25
C MET A 48 15.66 10.18 3.43
N ILE A 49 16.85 10.34 4.03
CA ILE A 49 17.46 11.63 4.39
C ILE A 49 18.50 12.13 3.35
N GLY A 50 18.76 11.39 2.27
CA GLY A 50 19.80 11.78 1.31
C GLY A 50 19.39 12.85 0.28
N PRO A 51 20.30 13.23 -0.64
CA PRO A 51 20.15 14.41 -1.49
C PRO A 51 19.12 14.27 -2.62
N ASP A 52 18.82 13.04 -3.06
CA ASP A 52 17.88 12.82 -4.16
C ASP A 52 16.44 12.66 -3.64
N PRO A 53 15.42 13.03 -4.43
CA PRO A 53 14.03 12.82 -4.06
C PRO A 53 13.73 11.34 -3.73
N VAL A 54 12.92 11.14 -2.70
CA VAL A 54 12.47 9.80 -2.28
C VAL A 54 11.59 9.19 -3.37
N LEU A 55 11.90 7.97 -3.80
CA LEU A 55 11.02 7.20 -4.68
C LEU A 55 9.77 6.79 -3.91
N VAL A 56 8.60 7.25 -4.37
CA VAL A 56 7.31 6.97 -3.73
C VAL A 56 6.36 6.29 -4.72
N ARG A 57 5.73 5.20 -4.27
CA ARG A 57 4.61 4.54 -4.96
C ARG A 57 3.36 4.66 -4.11
N VAL A 58 2.29 5.22 -4.67
CA VAL A 58 0.94 5.07 -4.09
C VAL A 58 0.26 3.88 -4.76
N HIS A 59 -0.22 2.94 -3.96
CA HIS A 59 -0.84 1.71 -4.42
C HIS A 59 -2.19 1.54 -3.74
N SER A 60 -3.26 1.52 -4.53
CA SER A 60 -4.59 1.15 -4.04
C SER A 60 -4.68 -0.37 -3.97
N GLU A 61 -5.16 -0.86 -2.83
CA GLU A 61 -5.38 -2.28 -2.56
C GLU A 61 -6.16 -2.97 -3.68
N CYS A 62 -5.66 -4.14 -4.07
CA CYS A 62 -6.33 -5.02 -5.00
C CYS A 62 -6.07 -6.48 -4.58
N LEU A 63 -6.88 -7.03 -3.68
CA LEU A 63 -6.74 -8.38 -3.14
C LEU A 63 -6.56 -9.43 -4.24
N THR A 64 -7.38 -9.36 -5.29
CA THR A 64 -7.31 -10.33 -6.39
C THR A 64 -5.98 -10.28 -7.13
N GLY A 65 -5.40 -9.10 -7.35
CA GLY A 65 -4.12 -8.96 -8.05
C GLY A 65 -2.93 -9.17 -7.12
N ASP A 66 -2.95 -8.51 -5.95
CA ASP A 66 -1.83 -8.41 -5.03
C ASP A 66 -1.57 -9.71 -4.28
N ALA A 67 -2.63 -10.38 -3.81
CA ALA A 67 -2.53 -11.61 -3.03
C ALA A 67 -2.77 -12.88 -3.87
N PHE A 68 -3.82 -12.88 -4.70
CA PHE A 68 -4.21 -14.09 -5.47
C PHE A 68 -3.60 -14.19 -6.87
N GLY A 69 -2.85 -13.17 -7.32
CA GLY A 69 -2.15 -13.22 -8.61
C GLY A 69 -3.09 -13.28 -9.82
N SER A 70 -4.26 -12.66 -9.72
CA SER A 70 -5.24 -12.58 -10.81
C SER A 70 -4.61 -12.03 -12.09
N LEU A 71 -4.91 -12.66 -13.22
CA LEU A 71 -4.51 -12.20 -14.55
C LEU A 71 -5.49 -11.19 -15.17
N ARG A 72 -6.59 -10.87 -14.47
CA ARG A 72 -7.59 -9.87 -14.93
C ARG A 72 -7.14 -8.42 -14.71
N CYS A 73 -6.10 -8.22 -13.91
CA CYS A 73 -5.48 -6.92 -13.70
C CYS A 73 -3.98 -7.10 -13.50
N ASP A 74 -3.24 -5.99 -13.56
CA ASP A 74 -1.79 -5.98 -13.40
C ASP A 74 -1.35 -5.44 -12.02
N CYS A 75 -2.28 -5.19 -11.09
CA CYS A 75 -2.01 -4.59 -9.77
C CYS A 75 -0.89 -5.31 -9.01
N GLY A 76 -0.95 -6.64 -8.94
CA GLY A 76 0.09 -7.43 -8.26
C GLY A 76 1.46 -7.35 -8.94
N ALA A 77 1.50 -7.24 -10.27
CA ALA A 77 2.75 -7.03 -11.00
C ALA A 77 3.31 -5.63 -10.76
N GLN A 78 2.46 -4.61 -10.72
CA GLN A 78 2.84 -3.23 -10.42
C GLN A 78 3.38 -3.09 -8.99
N LEU A 79 2.74 -3.72 -7.99
CA LEU A 79 3.21 -3.69 -6.61
C LEU A 79 4.61 -4.32 -6.49
N LYS A 80 4.79 -5.50 -7.08
CA LYS A 80 6.10 -6.19 -7.09
C LYS A 80 7.17 -5.38 -7.82
N ALA A 81 6.82 -4.72 -8.93
CA ALA A 81 7.74 -3.85 -9.66
C ALA A 81 8.18 -2.66 -8.80
N ALA A 82 7.26 -2.01 -8.09
CA ALA A 82 7.58 -0.91 -7.19
C ALA A 82 8.50 -1.34 -6.04
N MET A 83 8.23 -2.50 -5.42
CA MET A 83 9.09 -3.04 -4.36
C MET A 83 10.51 -3.31 -4.87
N ARG A 84 10.66 -3.89 -6.07
CA ARG A 84 11.98 -4.10 -6.69
C ARG A 84 12.71 -2.79 -6.98
N GLN A 85 12.03 -1.82 -7.58
CA GLN A 85 12.64 -0.53 -7.91
C GLN A 85 13.11 0.21 -6.65
N ILE A 86 12.31 0.21 -5.59
CA ILE A 86 12.70 0.80 -4.30
C ILE A 86 13.92 0.07 -3.72
N HIS A 87 13.96 -1.25 -3.80
CA HIS A 87 15.12 -2.01 -3.36
C HIS A 87 16.38 -1.70 -4.19
N GLU A 88 16.26 -1.59 -5.51
CA GLU A 88 17.36 -1.25 -6.42
C GLU A 88 17.94 0.15 -6.16
N VAL A 89 17.08 1.14 -5.89
CA VAL A 89 17.48 2.49 -5.49
C VAL A 89 18.13 2.49 -4.10
N GLY A 90 17.72 1.57 -3.22
CA GLY A 90 18.22 1.44 -1.86
C GLY A 90 17.48 2.31 -0.83
N TRP A 91 16.56 3.17 -1.27
CA TRP A 91 15.58 3.82 -0.40
C TRP A 91 14.23 4.03 -1.09
N GLY A 92 13.16 4.23 -0.30
CA GLY A 92 11.87 4.62 -0.84
C GLY A 92 10.68 4.26 0.05
N CYS A 93 9.48 4.55 -0.46
CA CYS A 93 8.23 4.31 0.25
C CYS A 93 7.12 3.80 -0.69
N ILE A 94 6.36 2.80 -0.23
CA ILE A 94 5.07 2.41 -0.80
C ILE A 94 3.98 2.79 0.18
N ILE A 95 3.03 3.60 -0.25
CA ILE A 95 1.80 3.89 0.46
C ILE A 95 0.73 2.95 -0.07
N TYR A 96 0.35 1.95 0.73
CA TYR A 96 -0.69 0.98 0.42
C TYR A 96 -2.01 1.41 1.04
N LEU A 97 -2.89 1.95 0.20
CA LEU A 97 -4.21 2.46 0.59
C LEU A 97 -5.24 1.34 0.51
N ARG A 98 -5.96 1.10 1.60
CA ARG A 98 -7.01 0.06 1.69
C ARG A 98 -8.32 0.46 1.01
N GLN A 99 -8.22 0.85 -0.26
CA GLN A 99 -9.34 1.34 -1.08
C GLN A 99 -9.67 0.35 -2.20
N GLU A 100 -9.99 -0.88 -1.81
CA GLU A 100 -10.32 -1.98 -2.74
C GLU A 100 -11.39 -1.58 -3.76
N GLY A 101 -11.20 -2.02 -5.01
CA GLY A 101 -12.13 -1.74 -6.10
C GLY A 101 -12.27 -0.25 -6.43
N ARG A 102 -11.28 0.59 -6.14
CA ARG A 102 -11.38 2.07 -6.24
C ARG A 102 -12.42 2.65 -5.27
N GLY A 103 -12.55 2.03 -4.09
CA GLY A 103 -13.43 2.47 -3.01
C GLY A 103 -14.83 1.85 -3.01
N ILE A 104 -15.20 1.03 -4.02
CA ILE A 104 -16.49 0.30 -4.01
C ILE A 104 -16.44 -0.99 -3.18
N GLY A 105 -15.25 -1.41 -2.76
CA GLY A 105 -15.01 -2.62 -2.01
C GLY A 105 -14.99 -3.90 -2.87
N LEU A 106 -14.54 -4.99 -2.24
CA LEU A 106 -14.34 -6.28 -2.91
C LEU A 106 -15.64 -6.85 -3.48
N HIS A 107 -16.74 -6.76 -2.72
CA HIS A 107 -18.02 -7.34 -3.10
C HIS A 107 -18.52 -6.78 -4.44
N ALA A 108 -18.61 -5.45 -4.56
CA ALA A 108 -19.06 -4.81 -5.79
C ALA A 108 -18.08 -5.03 -6.95
N LYS A 109 -16.77 -5.10 -6.67
CA LYS A 109 -15.77 -5.48 -7.68
C LYS A 109 -16.01 -6.88 -8.26
N ILE A 110 -16.33 -7.87 -7.42
CA ILE A 110 -16.61 -9.24 -7.89
C ILE A 110 -17.94 -9.29 -8.65
N GLN A 111 -18.96 -8.54 -8.23
CA GLN A 111 -20.19 -8.39 -9.02
C GLN A 111 -19.91 -7.79 -10.39
N ALA A 112 -19.07 -6.75 -10.47
CA ALA A 112 -18.66 -6.15 -11.74
C ALA A 112 -17.88 -7.15 -12.62
N TYR A 113 -17.01 -7.97 -12.04
CA TYR A 113 -16.31 -9.02 -12.76
C TYR A 113 -17.27 -10.05 -13.37
N ASN A 114 -18.29 -10.47 -12.60
CA ASN A 114 -19.30 -11.40 -13.08
C ASN A 114 -20.19 -10.81 -14.19
N LEU A 115 -20.37 -9.49 -14.23
CA LEU A 115 -21.12 -8.80 -15.29
C LEU A 115 -20.30 -8.54 -16.56
N GLN A 116 -18.96 -8.58 -16.45
CA GLN A 116 -18.04 -8.39 -17.58
C GLN A 116 -17.68 -9.71 -18.27
N ASP A 117 -17.97 -10.84 -17.62
CA ASP A 117 -17.93 -12.18 -18.20
C ASP A 117 -19.21 -12.46 -19.02
#